data_AF-A0A356ZA85-F1
#
_entry.id   AF-A0A356ZA85-F1
#
_cell.length_a   1.000
_cell.length_b   1.000
_cell.length_c   1.000
_cell.angle_alpha   90.00
_cell.angle_beta   90.00
_cell.angle_gamma   90.00
#
_symmetry.space_group_name_H-M   'P 1'
#
loop_
_entity.id
_entity.type
_entity.pdbx_description
1 polymer ?
#
loop_
_entity_poly.entity_id
_entity_poly.type
_entity_poly.pdbx_seq_one_letter_code
_entity_poly.pdbx_strand_id
1 'polypeptide(L)'
;MEIISMRNYNSRNIYSHKPVIKMVVDLGELAETPTNEIPGFNDRLLGHFPGLRTHYCSPGYEGGFVERLNEGTLVSHVTEHLALELQCMLGYDVYFGKTRVIEEPSLYCVLYEYINEGCALDAGYVAAQIILALIENEAVPLDEILDRLRRVTSQSELGPSTQ
;
A
#
# COMPACT_ATOMS: atom_id res chain seq x y z
N MET A 1 -13.72 -2.13 2.15
CA MET A 1 -12.77 -1.00 2.02
C MET A 1 -12.98 -0.33 0.67
N GLU A 2 -13.21 0.98 0.66
CA GLU A 2 -13.40 1.81 -0.54
C GLU A 2 -12.37 2.94 -0.55
N ILE A 3 -11.86 3.29 -1.74
CA ILE A 3 -10.97 4.45 -1.90
C ILE A 3 -11.83 5.68 -2.20
N ILE A 4 -11.86 6.62 -1.26
CA ILE A 4 -12.64 7.86 -1.37
C ILE A 4 -11.92 8.88 -2.24
N SER A 5 -10.59 8.99 -2.11
CA SER A 5 -9.79 9.88 -2.94
C SER A 5 -8.31 9.50 -2.94
N MET A 6 -7.61 9.88 -4.00
CA MET A 6 -6.15 9.88 -4.05
C MET A 6 -5.64 11.24 -4.52
N ARG A 7 -4.57 11.70 -3.89
CA ARG A 7 -3.88 12.93 -4.26
C ARG A 7 -2.38 12.76 -4.17
N ASN A 8 -1.66 13.18 -5.20
CA ASN A 8 -0.22 13.24 -5.20
C ASN A 8 0.28 14.56 -4.57
N TYR A 9 1.40 14.47 -3.86
CA TYR A 9 2.23 15.59 -3.45
C TYR A 9 3.60 15.38 -4.09
N ASN A 10 3.97 16.20 -5.07
CA ASN A 10 5.15 16.01 -5.92
C ASN A 10 6.45 16.62 -5.39
N SER A 11 6.42 17.22 -4.21
CA SER A 11 7.55 17.89 -3.58
C SER A 11 7.39 17.89 -2.06
N ARG A 12 8.32 18.55 -1.36
CA ARG A 12 8.24 18.76 0.10
C ARG A 12 6.86 19.30 0.47
N ASN A 13 6.22 18.61 1.39
CA ASN A 13 4.85 18.88 1.81
C ASN A 13 4.73 18.74 3.34
N ILE A 14 3.51 18.90 3.86
CA ILE A 14 3.24 18.83 5.30
C ILE A 14 3.42 17.44 5.92
N TYR A 15 3.52 16.39 5.09
CA TYR A 15 3.64 15.00 5.54
C TYR A 15 5.07 14.47 5.43
N SER A 16 5.79 14.85 4.38
CA SER A 16 7.14 14.37 4.09
C SER A 16 7.97 15.41 3.34
N HIS A 17 9.29 15.30 3.45
CA HIS A 17 10.22 16.02 2.60
C HIS A 17 10.36 15.42 1.20
N LYS A 18 9.80 14.22 0.99
CA LYS A 18 9.77 13.49 -0.28
C LYS A 18 8.36 13.52 -0.91
N PRO A 19 8.23 13.22 -2.22
CA PRO A 19 6.93 13.02 -2.84
C PRO A 19 6.15 11.87 -2.19
N VAL A 20 4.84 12.06 -1.99
CA VAL A 20 3.95 11.06 -1.39
C VAL A 20 2.58 11.05 -2.06
N ILE A 21 1.97 9.89 -2.15
CA ILE A 21 0.53 9.78 -2.40
C ILE A 21 -0.20 9.84 -1.07
N LYS A 22 -1.27 10.63 -1.02
CA LYS A 22 -2.28 10.61 0.02
C LYS A 22 -3.51 9.89 -0.51
N MET A 23 -3.78 8.71 0.02
CA MET A 23 -4.97 7.93 -0.27
C MET A 23 -5.91 7.97 0.93
N VAL A 24 -7.16 8.37 0.71
CA VAL A 24 -8.20 8.31 1.72
C VAL A 24 -9.03 7.07 1.47
N VAL A 25 -9.15 6.22 2.48
CA VAL A 25 -9.92 4.97 2.42
C VAL A 25 -10.98 4.95 3.51
N ASP A 26 -12.16 4.45 3.18
CA ASP A 26 -13.18 4.04 4.13
C ASP A 26 -13.09 2.52 4.30
N LEU A 27 -12.81 2.07 5.52
CA LEU A 27 -12.67 0.65 5.81
C LEU A 27 -14.03 -0.07 5.93
N GLY A 28 -15.12 0.66 6.19
CA GLY A 28 -16.40 0.08 6.58
C GLY A 28 -16.24 -0.84 7.80
N GLU A 29 -16.81 -2.04 7.75
CA GLU A 29 -16.75 -3.04 8.82
C GLU A 29 -15.32 -3.52 9.13
N LEU A 30 -14.39 -3.42 8.17
CA LEU A 30 -12.98 -3.78 8.37
C LEU A 30 -12.25 -2.83 9.34
N ALA A 31 -12.87 -1.72 9.74
CA ALA A 31 -12.35 -0.84 10.78
C ALA A 31 -12.29 -1.51 12.17
N GLU A 32 -13.15 -2.50 12.40
CA GLU A 32 -13.24 -3.24 13.67
C GLU A 32 -12.58 -4.62 13.61
N THR A 33 -12.06 -5.02 12.44
CA THR A 33 -11.46 -6.34 12.22
C THR A 33 -9.95 -6.22 12.02
N PRO A 34 -9.12 -6.42 13.06
CA PRO A 34 -7.67 -6.40 12.92
C PRO A 34 -7.16 -7.64 12.17
N THR A 35 -5.96 -7.53 11.60
CA THR A 35 -5.34 -8.57 10.75
C THR A 35 -5.21 -9.95 11.41
N ASN A 36 -5.01 -10.00 12.72
CA ASN A 36 -4.90 -11.25 13.49
C ASN A 36 -6.25 -11.96 13.71
N GLU A 37 -7.37 -11.27 13.47
CA GLU A 37 -8.71 -11.85 13.51
C GLU A 37 -9.20 -12.31 12.13
N ILE A 38 -8.46 -12.01 11.05
CA ILE A 38 -8.78 -12.44 9.68
C ILE A 38 -8.09 -13.78 9.38
N PRO A 39 -8.81 -14.91 9.28
CA PRO A 39 -8.18 -16.23 9.21
C PRO A 39 -7.26 -16.42 7.99
N GLY A 40 -5.99 -16.72 8.27
CA GLY A 40 -4.95 -17.00 7.27
C GLY A 40 -4.52 -15.79 6.43
N PHE A 41 -5.02 -14.59 6.71
CA PHE A 41 -4.71 -13.38 5.94
C PHE A 41 -3.22 -13.07 5.94
N ASN A 42 -2.58 -13.05 7.13
CA ASN A 42 -1.15 -12.75 7.26
C ASN A 42 -0.28 -13.74 6.47
N ASP A 43 -0.60 -15.03 6.54
CA ASP A 43 0.17 -16.07 5.84
C ASP A 43 0.04 -15.93 4.31
N ARG A 44 -1.17 -15.68 3.80
CA ARG A 44 -1.38 -15.45 2.37
C ARG A 44 -0.65 -14.18 1.91
N LEU A 45 -0.77 -13.08 2.66
CA LEU A 45 -0.08 -11.82 2.38
C LEU A 45 1.44 -12.03 2.30
N LEU A 46 2.04 -12.63 3.32
CA LEU A 46 3.49 -12.84 3.37
C LEU A 46 3.99 -13.96 2.44
N GLY A 47 3.07 -14.80 1.93
CA GLY A 47 3.35 -15.79 0.90
C GLY A 47 3.44 -15.16 -0.49
N HIS A 48 2.57 -14.20 -0.80
CA HIS A 48 2.61 -13.44 -2.06
C HIS A 48 3.69 -12.35 -2.06
N PHE A 49 3.93 -11.71 -0.91
CA PHE A 49 4.79 -10.54 -0.78
C PHE A 49 5.87 -10.76 0.28
N PRO A 50 6.92 -11.56 -0.04
CA PRO A 50 7.95 -11.90 0.92
C PRO A 50 8.81 -10.70 1.38
N GLY A 51 8.91 -9.62 0.59
CA GLY A 51 9.67 -8.41 0.96
C GLY A 51 9.06 -7.66 2.15
N LEU A 52 7.75 -7.83 2.40
CA LEU A 52 7.10 -7.31 3.61
C LEU A 52 7.73 -7.84 4.91
N ARG A 53 8.45 -8.97 4.86
CA ARG A 53 9.15 -9.52 6.02
C ARG A 53 10.32 -8.66 6.49
N THR A 54 10.86 -7.81 5.63
CA THR A 54 11.96 -6.90 5.97
C THR A 54 11.48 -5.47 6.18
N HIS A 55 10.18 -5.20 6.06
CA HIS A 55 9.64 -3.85 6.27
C HIS A 55 9.80 -3.40 7.72
N TYR A 56 10.34 -2.20 7.86
CA TYR A 56 10.38 -1.47 9.13
C TYR A 56 9.02 -0.83 9.37
N CYS A 57 8.62 -0.72 10.63
CA CYS A 57 7.41 -0.03 11.04
C CYS A 57 7.70 0.81 12.30
N SER A 58 6.68 1.12 13.10
CA SER A 58 6.78 1.88 14.35
C SER A 58 7.82 1.33 15.35
N PRO A 59 8.05 -0.01 15.46
CA PRO A 59 9.11 -0.53 16.33
C PRO A 59 10.54 -0.15 15.92
N GLY A 60 10.75 0.31 14.68
CA GLY A 60 12.04 0.86 14.23
C GLY A 60 13.12 -0.16 13.87
N TYR A 61 12.76 -1.45 13.70
CA TYR A 61 13.67 -2.51 13.29
C TYR A 61 13.09 -3.37 12.16
N GLU A 62 13.96 -4.12 11.47
CA GLU A 62 13.61 -4.99 10.34
C GLU A 62 12.62 -6.09 10.76
N GLY A 63 11.53 -6.25 10.01
CA GLY A 63 10.48 -7.22 10.35
C GLY A 63 9.51 -6.75 11.42
N GLY A 64 9.67 -5.52 11.93
CA GLY A 64 8.69 -4.90 12.84
C GLY A 64 7.29 -4.81 12.23
N PHE A 65 7.15 -4.80 10.91
CA PHE A 65 5.82 -4.90 10.28
C PHE A 65 5.16 -6.28 10.49
N VAL A 66 5.92 -7.37 10.42
CA VAL A 66 5.40 -8.73 10.66
C VAL A 66 4.94 -8.90 12.11
N GLU A 67 5.68 -8.32 13.06
CA GLU A 67 5.23 -8.27 14.46
C GLU A 67 3.87 -7.57 14.57
N ARG A 68 3.71 -6.39 13.95
CA ARG A 68 2.43 -5.65 13.94
C ARG A 68 1.28 -6.40 13.27
N LEU A 69 1.55 -7.16 12.21
CA LEU A 69 0.55 -8.02 11.57
C LEU A 69 0.02 -9.09 12.54
N ASN A 70 0.92 -9.71 13.32
CA ASN A 70 0.59 -10.77 14.27
C ASN A 70 -0.07 -10.23 15.54
N GLU A 71 0.34 -9.06 16.02
CA GLU A 71 -0.34 -8.35 17.12
C GLU A 71 -1.76 -7.91 16.76
N GLY A 72 -2.02 -7.71 15.46
CA GLY A 72 -3.26 -7.12 14.95
C GLY A 72 -3.06 -5.66 14.58
N THR A 73 -3.21 -5.37 13.30
CA THR A 73 -3.27 -4.00 12.77
C THR A 73 -4.42 -3.85 11.79
N LEU A 74 -4.70 -2.64 11.31
CA LEU A 74 -5.80 -2.40 10.38
C LEU A 74 -5.34 -2.56 8.93
N VAL A 75 -6.27 -2.97 8.08
CA VAL A 75 -6.02 -3.18 6.65
C VAL A 75 -5.61 -1.89 5.91
N SER A 76 -5.93 -0.70 6.43
CA SER A 76 -5.39 0.57 5.92
C SER A 76 -3.87 0.65 6.05
N HIS A 77 -3.34 0.23 7.20
CA HIS A 77 -1.89 0.17 7.46
C HIS A 77 -1.21 -0.95 6.66
N VAL A 78 -1.89 -2.07 6.43
CA VAL A 78 -1.38 -3.10 5.50
C VAL A 78 -1.32 -2.57 4.07
N THR A 79 -2.34 -1.83 3.64
CA THR A 79 -2.41 -1.23 2.30
C THR A 79 -1.25 -0.25 2.07
N GLU A 80 -0.84 0.50 3.09
CA GLU A 80 0.37 1.34 3.07
C GLU A 80 1.62 0.53 2.70
N HIS A 81 1.91 -0.52 3.47
CA HIS A 81 3.10 -1.33 3.28
C HIS A 81 3.06 -2.11 1.96
N LEU A 82 1.88 -2.56 1.53
CA LEU A 82 1.73 -3.25 0.26
C LEU A 82 1.92 -2.29 -0.93
N ALA A 83 1.45 -1.04 -0.85
CA ALA A 83 1.70 -0.05 -1.89
C ALA A 83 3.21 0.30 -2.01
N LEU A 84 3.94 0.31 -0.89
CA LEU A 84 5.40 0.44 -0.90
C LEU A 84 6.07 -0.80 -1.51
N GLU A 85 5.70 -2.00 -1.08
CA GLU A 85 6.27 -3.26 -1.58
C GLU A 85 6.07 -3.42 -3.10
N LEU A 86 4.87 -3.11 -3.61
CA LEU A 86 4.60 -3.18 -5.05
C LEU A 86 5.54 -2.25 -5.86
N GLN A 87 5.85 -1.06 -5.33
CA GLN A 87 6.82 -0.16 -5.95
C GLN A 87 8.26 -0.73 -5.85
N CYS A 88 8.64 -1.29 -4.71
CA CYS A 88 9.93 -1.95 -4.52
C CYS A 88 10.14 -3.13 -5.48
N MET A 89 9.11 -3.95 -5.70
CA MET A 89 9.12 -5.06 -6.66
C MET A 89 9.31 -4.60 -8.12
N LEU A 90 9.02 -3.33 -8.41
CA LEU A 90 9.25 -2.69 -9.71
C LEU A 90 10.60 -1.98 -9.79
N GLY A 91 11.40 -2.02 -8.72
CA GLY A 91 12.74 -1.45 -8.65
C GLY A 91 12.81 -0.05 -8.05
N TYR A 92 11.73 0.47 -7.48
CA TYR A 92 11.73 1.79 -6.84
C TYR A 92 12.16 1.72 -5.37
N ASP A 93 13.07 2.62 -5.01
CA ASP A 93 13.66 2.70 -3.68
C ASP A 93 12.82 3.59 -2.74
N VAL A 94 11.67 3.08 -2.27
CA VAL A 94 10.70 3.82 -1.45
C VAL A 94 10.47 3.14 -0.10
N TYR A 95 10.37 3.96 0.96
CA TYR A 95 10.35 3.43 2.33
C TYR A 95 9.39 4.15 3.26
N PHE A 96 9.12 5.43 3.00
CA PHE A 96 8.29 6.21 3.89
C PHE A 96 6.80 5.89 3.68
N GLY A 97 6.16 5.44 4.75
CA GLY A 97 4.72 5.26 4.83
C GLY A 97 4.17 5.84 6.13
N LYS A 98 2.89 6.23 6.12
CA LYS A 98 2.18 6.62 7.33
C LYS A 98 0.66 6.52 7.22
N THR A 99 0.04 5.80 8.14
CA THR A 99 -1.41 5.68 8.26
C THR A 99 -1.93 6.43 9.47
N ARG A 100 -3.02 7.18 9.28
CA ARG A 100 -3.68 8.00 10.31
C ARG A 100 -5.19 7.97 10.15
N VAL A 101 -5.92 7.89 11.25
CA VAL A 101 -7.37 8.11 11.24
C VAL A 101 -7.68 9.55 10.82
N ILE A 102 -8.69 9.71 9.96
CA ILE A 102 -9.29 11.01 9.62
C ILE A 102 -10.54 11.20 10.46
N GLU A 103 -11.43 10.21 10.45
CA GLU A 103 -12.70 10.21 11.15
C GLU A 103 -13.03 8.78 11.59
N GLU A 104 -13.38 8.63 12.86
CA GLU A 104 -13.84 7.35 13.38
C GLU A 104 -15.27 7.04 12.91
N PRO A 105 -15.62 5.76 12.70
CA PRO A 105 -14.78 4.59 12.97
C PRO A 105 -13.85 4.19 11.81
N SER A 106 -14.13 4.59 10.58
CA SER A 106 -13.64 3.87 9.41
C SER A 106 -12.85 4.67 8.39
N LEU A 107 -12.73 5.99 8.53
CA LEU A 107 -12.08 6.84 7.52
C LEU A 107 -10.60 7.08 7.86
N TYR A 108 -9.70 6.60 6.99
CA TYR A 108 -8.25 6.67 7.19
C TYR A 108 -7.54 7.35 6.04
N CYS A 109 -6.45 8.04 6.38
CA CYS A 109 -5.45 8.57 5.48
C CYS A 109 -4.26 7.60 5.45
N VAL A 110 -3.96 7.08 4.27
CA VAL A 110 -2.78 6.25 3.98
C VAL A 110 -1.82 7.09 3.13
N LEU A 111 -0.61 7.29 3.65
CA LEU A 111 0.46 8.02 2.96
C LEU A 111 1.56 7.04 2.58
N TYR A 112 2.05 7.11 1.36
CA TYR A 112 3.22 6.33 0.93
C TYR A 112 4.07 7.14 -0.04
N GLU A 113 5.38 7.03 0.11
CA GLU A 113 6.39 7.61 -0.78
C GLU A 113 6.27 7.06 -2.19
N TYR A 114 6.64 7.90 -3.16
CA TYR A 114 6.81 7.47 -4.54
C TYR A 114 7.99 8.12 -5.23
N ILE A 115 8.48 7.44 -6.27
CA ILE A 115 9.41 7.98 -7.27
C ILE A 115 8.67 8.25 -8.58
N ASN A 116 7.86 7.28 -9.05
CA ASN A 116 7.02 7.41 -10.25
C ASN A 116 5.55 7.57 -9.86
N GLU A 117 4.95 8.72 -10.19
CA GLU A 117 3.57 9.04 -9.80
C GLU A 117 2.54 8.07 -10.38
N GLY A 118 2.64 7.76 -11.68
CA GLY A 118 1.69 6.86 -12.35
C GLY A 118 1.74 5.45 -11.75
N CYS A 119 2.94 4.94 -11.50
CA CYS A 119 3.14 3.68 -10.80
C CYS A 119 2.53 3.69 -9.40
N ALA A 120 2.72 4.77 -8.65
CA ALA A 120 2.29 4.85 -7.26
C ALA A 120 0.77 4.93 -7.12
N LEU A 121 0.10 5.71 -7.97
CA LEU A 121 -1.37 5.76 -7.99
C LEU A 121 -1.97 4.38 -8.25
N ASP A 122 -1.48 3.67 -9.27
CA ASP A 122 -1.95 2.33 -9.58
C ASP A 122 -1.59 1.33 -8.48
N ALA A 123 -0.40 1.43 -7.88
CA ALA A 123 0.00 0.59 -6.75
C ALA A 123 -0.96 0.74 -5.57
N GLY A 124 -1.46 1.95 -5.28
CA GLY A 124 -2.48 2.17 -4.25
C GLY A 124 -3.80 1.45 -4.55
N TYR A 125 -4.32 1.57 -5.78
CA TYR A 125 -5.54 0.88 -6.21
C TYR A 125 -5.38 -0.64 -6.16
N VAL A 126 -4.26 -1.13 -6.68
CA VAL A 126 -3.92 -2.55 -6.72
C VAL A 126 -3.75 -3.12 -5.31
N ALA A 127 -3.06 -2.41 -4.42
CA ALA A 127 -2.90 -2.82 -3.04
C ALA A 127 -4.27 -3.00 -2.36
N ALA A 128 -5.18 -2.03 -2.53
CA ALA A 128 -6.55 -2.15 -1.99
C ALA A 128 -7.30 -3.39 -2.52
N GLN A 129 -7.21 -3.65 -3.83
CA GLN A 129 -7.83 -4.82 -4.47
C GLN A 129 -7.24 -6.15 -3.95
N ILE A 130 -5.92 -6.23 -3.86
CA ILE A 130 -5.22 -7.42 -3.34
C ILE A 130 -5.64 -7.68 -1.91
N ILE A 131 -5.69 -6.65 -1.06
CA ILE A 131 -6.08 -6.81 0.35
C ILE A 131 -7.49 -7.39 0.46
N LEU A 132 -8.45 -6.87 -0.30
CA LEU A 132 -9.81 -7.42 -0.32
C LEU A 132 -9.84 -8.86 -0.83
N ALA A 133 -9.14 -9.16 -1.92
CA ALA A 133 -9.05 -10.53 -2.44
C ALA A 133 -8.44 -11.49 -1.40
N LEU A 134 -7.39 -11.07 -0.68
CA LEU A 134 -6.76 -11.89 0.36
C LEU A 134 -7.66 -12.12 1.57
N ILE A 135 -8.50 -11.16 1.93
CA ILE A 135 -9.51 -11.30 3.00
C ILE A 135 -10.55 -12.33 2.59
N GLU A 136 -11.07 -12.24 1.35
CA GLU A 136 -12.04 -13.17 0.79
C GLU A 136 -11.44 -14.52 0.34
N ASN A 137 -10.13 -14.71 0.52
CA ASN A 137 -9.39 -15.89 0.08
C ASN A 137 -9.54 -16.17 -1.44
N GLU A 138 -9.58 -15.11 -2.22
CA GLU A 138 -9.58 -15.13 -3.68
C GLU A 138 -8.17 -15.16 -4.26
N ALA A 139 -8.07 -15.51 -5.55
CA ALA A 139 -6.80 -15.60 -6.24
C ALA A 139 -6.19 -14.21 -6.51
N VAL A 140 -4.88 -14.08 -6.27
CA VAL A 140 -4.11 -12.88 -6.60
C VAL A 140 -3.20 -13.20 -7.80
N PRO A 141 -3.55 -12.77 -9.03
CA PRO A 141 -2.73 -12.99 -10.23
C PRO A 141 -1.54 -12.02 -10.25
N LEU A 142 -0.60 -12.22 -9.31
CA LEU A 142 0.49 -11.30 -9.02
C LEU A 142 1.34 -10.96 -10.24
N ASP A 143 1.67 -11.94 -11.07
CA ASP A 143 2.48 -11.71 -12.29
C ASP A 143 1.77 -10.78 -13.27
N GLU A 144 0.46 -10.96 -13.51
CA GLU A 144 -0.33 -10.10 -14.38
C GLU A 144 -0.44 -8.67 -13.82
N ILE A 145 -0.60 -8.56 -12.50
CA ILE A 145 -0.65 -7.29 -11.79
C ILE A 145 0.67 -6.54 -11.97
N LEU A 146 1.81 -7.20 -11.73
CA LEU A 146 3.13 -6.58 -11.87
C LEU A 146 3.40 -6.19 -13.32
N ASP A 147 3.03 -7.01 -14.29
CA ASP A 147 3.18 -6.68 -15.71
C ASP A 147 2.33 -5.48 -16.12
N ARG A 148 1.12 -5.34 -15.57
CA ARG A 148 0.30 -4.14 -15.77
C ARG A 148 0.98 -2.90 -15.20
N LEU A 149 1.46 -2.98 -13.95
CA LEU A 149 2.16 -1.87 -13.30
C LEU A 149 3.41 -1.44 -14.09
N ARG A 150 4.22 -2.39 -14.58
CA ARG A 150 5.39 -2.11 -15.44
C ARG A 150 5.02 -1.33 -16.71
N ARG A 151 3.88 -1.64 -17.34
CA ARG A 151 3.42 -0.94 -18.54
C ARG A 151 3.04 0.51 -18.25
N VAL A 152 2.34 0.75 -17.14
CA VAL A 152 1.97 2.10 -16.70
C VAL A 152 3.21 2.92 -16.36
N THR A 153 4.15 2.32 -15.63
CA THR A 153 5.48 2.90 -15.36
C THR A 153 6.19 3.32 -16.64
N SER A 154 6.26 2.44 -17.63
CA SER A 154 6.96 2.72 -18.89
C SER A 154 6.33 3.92 -19.63
N GLN A 155 5.01 4.07 -19.56
CA GLN A 155 4.30 5.18 -20.20
C GLN A 155 4.52 6.52 -19.47
N SER A 156 4.61 6.51 -18.14
CA SER A 156 4.86 7.72 -17.35
C SER A 156 6.32 8.18 -17.39
N GLU A 157 7.29 7.26 -17.48
CA GLU A 157 8.72 7.58 -17.60
C GLU A 157 9.10 8.18 -18.96
N LEU A 158 8.37 7.84 -20.02
CA LEU A 158 8.59 8.40 -21.35
C LEU A 158 8.25 9.90 -21.46
N GLY A 159 7.60 10.49 -20.44
CA GLY A 159 7.17 11.89 -20.44
C GLY A 159 6.26 12.24 -21.64
N PRO A 160 5.75 13.48 -21.74
CA PRO A 160 4.98 13.89 -22.91
C PRO A 160 5.92 14.04 -24.10
N SER A 161 6.21 12.94 -24.79
CA SER A 161 6.64 13.01 -26.18
C SER A 161 5.42 13.47 -26.98
N THR A 162 5.44 14.71 -27.48
CA THR A 162 4.38 15.45 -28.24
C THR A 162 3.23 16.01 -27.37
N GLN A 163 2.87 17.31 -27.39
CA GLN A 163 2.99 18.38 -28.40
C GLN A 163 3.44 19.72 -27.79
#